data_AF-A0AAD2C1C7-F1
#
_entry.id   AF-A0AAD2C1C7-F1
#
_cell.length_a   1.000
_cell.length_b   1.000
_cell.length_c   1.000
_cell.angle_alpha   90.00
_cell.angle_beta   90.00
_cell.angle_gamma   90.00
#
_symmetry.space_group_name_H-M   'P 1'
#
loop_
_entity.id
_entity.type
_entity.pdbx_description
1 polymer ?
#
loop_
_entity_poly.entity_id
_entity_poly.type
_entity_poly.pdbx_seq_one_letter_code
_entity_poly.pdbx_strand_id
1 'polypeptide(L)'
;MISGKQKRAAIMARRHERREQAKIACLRARAPVSLPPPPPPRGSLPVDVSQLAPHNSWGSGLPRFAQHGYYVDQWYACVDCGKHEVWTAAQQKWWYETAKGYIDSIAIRCKPCRVARRSGRTISKKNNDNNKGSNAS
;
A
#
# COMPACT_ATOMS: atom_id res chain seq x y z
N MET A 1 41.87 42.01 30.59
CA MET A 1 42.49 42.18 29.24
C MET A 1 42.54 40.81 28.59
N ILE A 2 41.84 40.59 27.47
CA ILE A 2 41.80 39.27 26.80
C ILE A 2 43.15 39.05 26.09
N SER A 3 43.82 37.94 26.39
CA SER A 3 45.12 37.60 25.81
C SER A 3 45.03 37.44 24.29
N GLY A 4 46.08 37.82 23.56
CA GLY A 4 46.14 37.66 22.10
C GLY A 4 45.91 36.21 21.64
N LYS A 5 46.27 35.22 22.48
CA LYS A 5 45.98 33.80 22.25
C LYS A 5 44.47 33.50 22.29
N GLN A 6 43.77 34.05 23.28
CA GLN A 6 42.31 33.91 23.44
C GLN A 6 41.55 34.56 22.26
N LYS A 7 42.01 35.73 21.80
CA LYS A 7 41.45 36.39 20.60
C LYS A 7 41.64 35.55 19.33
N ARG A 8 42.84 34.98 19.10
CA ARG A 8 43.09 34.10 17.95
C ARG A 8 42.24 32.83 17.99
N ALA A 9 42.09 32.20 19.15
CA ALA A 9 41.25 31.01 19.31
C ALA A 9 39.78 31.30 18.97
N ALA A 10 39.23 32.42 19.45
CA ALA A 10 37.86 32.84 19.13
C ALA A 10 37.66 33.10 17.62
N ILE A 11 38.65 33.71 16.95
CA ILE A 11 38.62 33.93 15.51
C ILE A 11 38.62 32.59 14.74
N MET A 12 39.46 31.63 15.15
CA MET A 12 39.53 30.33 14.50
C MET A 12 38.26 29.49 14.72
N ALA A 13 37.69 29.51 15.93
CA ALA A 13 36.42 28.86 16.22
C ALA A 13 35.29 29.40 15.32
N ARG A 14 35.19 30.72 15.18
CA ARG A 14 34.18 31.35 14.31
C ARG A 14 34.38 31.03 12.83
N ARG A 15 35.64 30.86 12.39
CA ARG A 15 35.96 30.38 11.03
C ARG A 15 35.59 28.92 10.82
N HIS A 16 35.79 28.07 11.82
CA HIS A 16 35.39 26.67 11.79
C HIS A 16 33.87 26.54 11.68
N GLU A 17 33.14 27.22 12.56
CA GLU A 17 31.67 27.24 12.56
C GLU A 17 31.12 27.70 11.21
N ARG A 18 31.68 28.78 10.63
CA ARG A 18 31.27 29.25 9.30
C ARG A 18 31.52 28.20 8.22
N ARG A 19 32.62 27.44 8.29
CA ARG A 19 32.91 26.34 7.34
C ARG A 19 31.93 25.19 7.53
N GLU A 20 31.57 24.83 8.76
CA GLU A 20 30.57 23.79 9.04
C GLU A 20 29.19 24.20 8.56
N GLN A 21 28.77 25.43 8.86
CA GLN A 21 27.52 26.00 8.35
C GLN A 21 27.49 25.99 6.81
N ALA A 22 28.58 26.39 6.15
CA ALA A 22 28.68 26.36 4.69
C ALA A 22 28.61 24.92 4.13
N LYS A 23 29.24 23.94 4.79
CA LYS A 23 29.14 22.52 4.42
C LYS A 23 27.70 22.01 4.54
N ILE A 24 27.03 22.28 5.65
CA ILE A 24 25.63 21.90 5.88
C ILE A 24 24.72 22.55 4.83
N ALA A 25 24.91 23.83 4.54
CA ALA A 25 24.15 24.54 3.52
C ALA A 25 24.37 23.94 2.12
N CYS A 26 25.62 23.61 1.76
CA CYS A 26 25.94 22.95 0.49
C CYS A 26 25.30 21.56 0.40
N LEU A 27 25.32 20.77 1.47
CA LEU A 27 24.66 19.45 1.52
C LEU A 27 23.14 19.57 1.34
N ARG A 28 22.50 20.56 1.98
CA ARG A 28 21.07 20.85 1.78
C ARG A 28 20.74 21.32 0.37
N ALA A 29 21.57 22.19 -0.21
CA ALA A 29 21.39 22.66 -1.58
C ALA A 29 21.62 21.55 -2.63
N ARG A 30 22.49 20.58 -2.33
CA ARG A 30 22.75 19.39 -3.14
C ARG A 30 21.84 18.23 -2.80
N ALA A 31 20.91 18.39 -1.85
CA ALA A 31 19.93 17.35 -1.57
C ALA A 31 19.21 17.06 -2.89
N PRO A 32 19.12 15.79 -3.32
CA PRO A 32 18.36 15.46 -4.51
C PRO A 32 16.95 16.02 -4.31
N VAL A 33 16.52 16.87 -5.23
CA VAL A 33 15.13 17.33 -5.29
C VAL A 33 14.33 16.05 -5.44
N SER A 34 13.76 15.55 -4.34
CA SER A 34 12.94 14.35 -4.37
C SER A 34 11.77 14.69 -5.26
N LEU A 35 11.79 14.18 -6.49
CA LEU A 35 10.65 14.25 -7.38
C LEU A 35 9.43 13.78 -6.57
N PRO A 36 8.31 14.53 -6.59
CA PRO A 36 7.11 14.07 -5.93
C PRO A 36 6.80 12.65 -6.45
N PRO A 37 6.40 11.72 -5.56
CA PRO A 37 6.06 10.38 -5.98
C PRO A 37 5.00 10.46 -7.10
N PRO A 38 5.04 9.55 -8.08
CA PRO A 38 4.05 9.55 -9.15
C PRO A 38 2.64 9.52 -8.55
N PRO A 39 1.69 10.26 -9.14
CA PRO A 39 0.32 10.25 -8.67
C PRO A 39 -0.23 8.81 -8.74
N PRO A 40 -1.10 8.42 -7.80
CA PRO A 40 -1.59 7.05 -7.75
C PRO A 40 -2.49 6.78 -8.98
N PRO A 41 -2.58 5.51 -9.42
CA PRO A 41 -3.31 5.16 -10.64
C PRO A 41 -4.78 5.56 -10.54
N ARG A 42 -5.40 5.88 -11.69
CA ARG A 42 -6.81 6.28 -11.72
C ARG A 42 -7.69 5.17 -11.12
N GLY A 43 -8.63 5.56 -10.25
CA GLY A 43 -9.50 4.63 -9.54
C GLY A 43 -8.89 4.01 -8.26
N SER A 44 -7.64 4.36 -7.92
CA SER A 44 -7.06 3.96 -6.63
C SER A 44 -7.59 4.82 -5.48
N LEU A 45 -7.60 4.24 -4.29
CA LEU A 45 -7.98 4.93 -3.05
C LEU A 45 -6.81 4.96 -2.07
N PRO A 46 -6.56 6.09 -1.39
CA PRO A 46 -5.49 6.17 -0.40
C PRO A 46 -5.79 5.25 0.79
N VAL A 47 -4.72 4.62 1.28
CA VAL A 47 -4.74 3.75 2.46
C VAL A 47 -4.53 4.61 3.71
N ASP A 48 -5.43 4.46 4.69
CA ASP A 48 -5.18 4.97 6.03
C ASP A 48 -4.56 3.89 6.91
N VAL A 49 -3.23 3.93 7.05
CA VAL A 49 -2.46 2.95 7.83
C VAL A 49 -2.88 2.97 9.31
N SER A 50 -3.33 4.11 9.83
CA SER A 50 -3.79 4.24 11.22
C SER A 50 -5.11 3.49 11.47
N GLN A 51 -5.90 3.28 10.42
CA GLN A 51 -7.17 2.56 10.47
C GLN A 51 -7.01 1.06 10.19
N LEU A 52 -5.81 0.56 9.92
CA LEU A 52 -5.62 -0.87 9.76
C LEU A 52 -5.74 -1.58 11.11
N ALA A 53 -6.24 -2.82 11.08
CA ALA A 53 -6.23 -3.66 12.27
C ALA A 53 -4.79 -3.82 12.79
N PRO A 54 -4.55 -3.79 14.12
CA PRO A 54 -3.22 -4.00 14.67
C PRO A 54 -2.61 -5.30 14.16
N HIS A 55 -1.54 -5.19 13.37
CA HIS A 55 -0.85 -6.34 12.80
C HIS A 55 0.37 -6.66 13.66
N ASN A 56 0.31 -7.75 14.41
CA ASN A 56 1.31 -8.18 15.38
C ASN A 56 2.42 -9.09 14.79
N SER A 57 2.47 -9.26 13.47
CA SER A 57 3.43 -10.20 12.87
C SER A 57 4.84 -9.59 12.84
N TRP A 58 5.72 -10.23 13.61
CA TRP A 58 7.16 -10.02 13.56
C TRP A 58 7.70 -10.62 12.24
N GLY A 59 8.12 -9.76 11.32
CA GLY A 59 9.14 -10.13 10.33
C GLY A 59 8.76 -10.07 8.86
N SER A 60 7.47 -10.04 8.49
CA SER A 60 7.07 -9.82 7.10
C SER A 60 6.34 -8.49 7.01
N GLY A 61 6.99 -7.51 6.38
CA GLY A 61 6.54 -6.12 6.31
C GLY A 61 5.11 -5.95 5.79
N LEU A 62 4.61 -4.72 5.92
CA LEU A 62 3.28 -4.31 5.46
C LEU A 62 2.95 -4.90 4.07
N PRO A 63 1.70 -5.30 3.80
CA PRO A 63 1.34 -5.80 2.48
C PRO A 63 1.50 -4.72 1.41
N ARG A 64 1.61 -5.16 0.15
CA ARG A 64 1.96 -4.30 -0.99
C ARG A 64 1.10 -3.03 -1.10
N PHE A 65 -0.20 -3.11 -0.82
CA PHE A 65 -1.09 -1.95 -0.84
C PHE A 65 -0.73 -0.92 0.24
N ALA A 66 -0.33 -1.37 1.43
CA ALA A 66 0.09 -0.51 2.53
C ALA A 66 1.50 0.05 2.32
N GLN A 67 2.38 -0.67 1.62
CA GLN A 67 3.71 -0.17 1.21
C GLN A 67 3.59 0.98 0.19
N HIS A 68 2.73 0.83 -0.82
CA HIS A 68 2.53 1.87 -1.82
C HIS A 68 1.54 2.97 -1.38
N GLY A 69 0.75 2.72 -0.33
CA GLY A 69 -0.17 3.69 0.27
C GLY A 69 -1.51 3.84 -0.48
N TYR A 70 -1.84 2.94 -1.39
CA TYR A 70 -3.11 2.97 -2.12
C TYR A 70 -3.65 1.57 -2.45
N TYR A 71 -4.97 1.45 -2.48
CA TYR A 71 -5.70 0.27 -2.96
C TYR A 71 -5.91 0.34 -4.47
N VAL A 72 -5.84 -0.81 -5.14
CA VAL A 72 -6.08 -0.97 -6.58
C VAL A 72 -7.08 -2.08 -6.84
N ASP A 73 -7.92 -1.91 -7.84
CA ASP A 73 -8.88 -2.95 -8.25
C ASP A 73 -8.16 -4.25 -8.60
N GLN A 74 -8.55 -5.34 -7.92
CA GLN A 74 -7.92 -6.65 -8.07
C GLN A 74 -8.91 -7.65 -8.65
N TRP A 75 -8.56 -8.28 -9.77
CA TRP A 75 -9.34 -9.36 -10.34
C TRP A 75 -9.18 -10.64 -9.53
N TYR A 76 -10.27 -11.36 -9.33
CA TYR A 76 -10.25 -12.67 -8.70
C TYR A 76 -11.32 -13.58 -9.31
N ALA A 77 -11.04 -14.89 -9.30
CA ALA A 77 -12.01 -15.92 -9.66
C ALA A 77 -12.63 -16.49 -8.38
N CYS A 78 -13.96 -16.57 -8.33
CA CYS A 78 -14.63 -17.15 -7.19
C CYS A 78 -14.33 -18.66 -7.09
N VAL A 79 -13.87 -19.13 -5.93
CA VAL A 79 -13.53 -20.55 -5.72
C VAL A 79 -14.73 -21.51 -5.85
N ASP A 80 -15.95 -21.01 -5.58
CA ASP A 80 -17.16 -21.82 -5.62
C ASP A 80 -17.74 -21.88 -7.05
N CYS A 81 -18.05 -20.72 -7.65
CA CYS A 81 -18.73 -20.66 -8.96
C CYS A 81 -17.82 -20.37 -10.17
N GLY A 82 -16.54 -20.05 -9.96
CA GLY A 82 -15.58 -19.74 -11.03
C GLY A 82 -15.79 -18.38 -11.71
N LYS A 83 -16.79 -17.58 -11.32
CA LYS A 83 -17.02 -16.27 -11.92
C LYS A 83 -15.86 -15.32 -11.61
N HIS A 84 -15.40 -14.60 -12.64
CA HIS A 84 -14.44 -13.51 -12.52
C HIS A 84 -15.16 -12.27 -11.98
N GLU A 85 -14.67 -11.74 -10.87
CA GLU A 85 -15.14 -10.49 -10.28
C GLU A 85 -13.95 -9.58 -9.95
N VAL A 86 -14.26 -8.30 -9.78
CA VAL A 86 -13.28 -7.30 -9.37
C VAL A 86 -13.50 -7.01 -7.89
N TRP A 87 -12.44 -7.18 -7.10
CA TRP A 87 -12.38 -6.68 -5.75
C TRP A 87 -11.92 -5.23 -5.79
N THR A 88 -12.89 -4.32 -5.72
CA THR A 88 -12.61 -2.90 -5.97
C THR A 88 -11.81 -2.26 -4.84
N ALA A 89 -11.08 -1.19 -5.15
CA ALA A 89 -10.35 -0.39 -4.17
C ALA A 89 -11.26 0.07 -3.01
N ALA A 90 -12.52 0.42 -3.31
CA ALA A 90 -13.52 0.78 -2.31
C ALA A 90 -13.89 -0.39 -1.38
N GLN A 91 -14.04 -1.60 -1.94
CA GLN A 91 -14.33 -2.81 -1.14
C GLN A 91 -13.14 -3.20 -0.27
N GLN A 92 -11.92 -3.05 -0.77
CA GLN A 92 -10.69 -3.27 0.00
C GLN A 92 -10.60 -2.28 1.16
N LYS A 93 -10.77 -0.98 0.88
CA LYS A 93 -10.75 0.07 1.89
C LYS A 93 -11.74 -0.20 3.01
N TRP A 94 -12.99 -0.50 2.68
CA TRP A 94 -14.00 -0.85 3.69
C TRP A 94 -13.61 -2.10 4.49
N TRP A 95 -13.08 -3.14 3.84
CA TRP A 95 -12.70 -4.39 4.51
C TRP A 95 -11.59 -4.20 5.55
N TYR A 96 -10.52 -3.50 5.17
CA TYR A 96 -9.35 -3.34 6.04
C TYR A 96 -9.56 -2.24 7.08
N GLU A 97 -10.16 -1.11 6.70
CA GLU A 97 -10.25 0.05 7.58
C GLU A 97 -11.50 0.03 8.46
N THR A 98 -12.65 -0.37 7.90
CA THR A 98 -13.94 -0.36 8.61
C THR A 98 -14.24 -1.71 9.26
N ALA A 99 -14.18 -2.80 8.50
CA ALA A 99 -14.49 -4.13 9.01
C ALA A 99 -13.32 -4.74 9.83
N LYS A 100 -12.16 -4.08 9.85
CA LYS A 100 -10.92 -4.52 10.52
C LYS A 100 -10.55 -5.96 10.17
N GLY A 101 -10.79 -6.33 8.91
CA GLY A 101 -10.40 -7.64 8.40
C GLY A 101 -8.89 -7.83 8.44
N TYR A 102 -8.44 -9.08 8.48
CA TYR A 102 -7.01 -9.37 8.48
C TYR A 102 -6.35 -8.84 7.22
N ILE A 103 -5.16 -8.28 7.38
CA ILE A 103 -4.44 -7.55 6.34
C ILE A 103 -3.95 -8.47 5.19
N ASP A 104 -3.83 -9.76 5.47
CA ASP A 104 -3.47 -10.84 4.55
C ASP A 104 -4.69 -11.46 3.83
N SER A 105 -5.91 -11.10 4.24
CA SER A 105 -7.14 -11.64 3.64
C SER A 105 -7.42 -10.98 2.29
N ILE A 106 -7.71 -11.81 1.29
CA ILE A 106 -8.11 -11.37 -0.06
C ILE A 106 -9.52 -11.83 -0.41
N ALA A 107 -10.17 -11.16 -1.36
CA ALA A 107 -11.45 -11.62 -1.90
C ALA A 107 -11.26 -12.88 -2.76
N ILE A 108 -11.83 -14.00 -2.29
CA ILE A 108 -11.82 -15.29 -3.01
C ILE A 108 -13.23 -15.79 -3.37
N ARG A 109 -14.27 -15.08 -2.94
CA ARG A 109 -15.68 -15.47 -3.14
C ARG A 109 -16.53 -14.27 -3.49
N CYS A 110 -17.36 -14.45 -4.52
CA CYS A 110 -18.35 -13.48 -4.92
C CYS A 110 -19.44 -13.29 -3.84
N LYS A 111 -20.12 -12.15 -3.90
CA LYS A 111 -21.22 -11.83 -2.98
C LYS A 111 -22.31 -12.94 -2.93
N PRO A 112 -22.82 -13.48 -4.05
CA PRO A 112 -23.85 -14.52 -3.98
C PRO A 112 -23.34 -15.80 -3.32
N CYS A 113 -22.10 -16.22 -3.59
CA CYS A 113 -21.50 -17.39 -2.92
C CYS A 113 -21.27 -17.16 -1.42
N ARG A 114 -20.91 -15.94 -1.01
CA ARG A 114 -20.83 -15.60 0.42
C ARG A 114 -22.19 -15.68 1.12
N VAL A 115 -23.26 -15.20 0.48
CA VAL A 115 -24.63 -15.25 1.05
C VAL A 115 -25.18 -16.67 1.13
N ALA A 116 -24.98 -17.48 0.09
CA ALA A 116 -25.42 -18.87 0.10
C ALA A 116 -24.76 -19.66 1.24
N ARG A 117 -23.44 -19.48 1.45
CA ARG A 117 -22.71 -20.11 2.56
C ARG A 117 -23.21 -19.68 3.93
N ARG A 118 -23.50 -18.39 4.14
CA ARG A 118 -24.08 -17.91 5.42
C ARG A 118 -25.46 -18.48 5.69
N SER A 119 -26.24 -18.72 4.63
CA SER A 119 -27.59 -19.28 4.74
C SER A 119 -27.64 -20.81 4.77
N GLY A 120 -26.49 -21.49 4.85
CA GLY A 120 -26.41 -22.95 4.83
C GLY A 120 -26.77 -23.59 3.48
N ARG A 121 -26.97 -22.79 2.42
CA ARG A 121 -27.27 -23.29 1.08
C ARG A 121 -25.98 -23.57 0.33
N THR A 122 -25.75 -24.83 -0.01
CA THR A 122 -24.70 -25.23 -0.95
C THR A 122 -25.07 -24.73 -2.35
N ILE A 123 -24.25 -23.86 -2.92
CA ILE A 123 -24.33 -23.58 -4.37
C ILE A 123 -23.68 -24.76 -5.07
N SER A 124 -24.51 -25.63 -5.64
CA SER A 124 -24.05 -26.69 -6.54
C SER A 124 -23.36 -26.04 -7.74
N LYS A 125 -22.12 -26.45 -7.98
CA LYS A 125 -21.27 -26.04 -9.09
C LYS A 125 -21.95 -26.42 -10.40
N LYS A 126 -22.68 -25.50 -11.04
CA LYS A 126 -23.14 -25.69 -12.42
C LYS A 126 -21.92 -25.51 -13.33
N ASN A 127 -21.26 -26.61 -13.65
CA ASN A 127 -20.35 -26.69 -14.79
C ASN A 127 -21.15 -26.30 -16.04
N ASN A 128 -20.76 -25.22 -16.69
CA ASN A 128 -21.30 -24.85 -17.99
C ASN A 128 -20.37 -25.45 -19.04
N ASP A 129 -20.50 -26.76 -19.27
CA ASP A 129 -19.87 -27.44 -20.40
C ASP A 129 -20.62 -27.04 -21.68
N ASN A 130 -20.28 -25.86 -22.22
CA ASN A 130 -20.66 -25.49 -23.58
C ASN A 130 -19.80 -26.27 -24.59
N ASN A 131 -20.06 -27.57 -24.70
CA ASN A 131 -19.72 -28.35 -25.88
C ASN A 131 -20.99 -28.53 -26.72
N LYS A 132 -21.14 -27.72 -27.76
CA LYS A 132 -22.06 -28.02 -28.85
C LYS A 132 -21.29 -27.87 -30.16
N GLY A 133 -20.70 -28.97 -30.59
CA GLY A 133 -20.23 -29.13 -31.95
C GLY A 133 -21.37 -28.87 -32.94
N SER A 134 -21.04 -28.11 -33.98
CA SER A 134 -21.79 -28.06 -35.23
C SER A 134 -20.79 -28.36 -36.34
N ASN A 135 -20.48 -29.65 -36.52
CA ASN A 135 -20.16 -30.18 -37.84
C ASN A 135 -21.48 -30.22 -38.60
N ALA A 136 -21.59 -29.50 -39.70
CA ALA A 136 -22.66 -29.66 -40.66
C ALA A 136 -22.14 -29.34 -42.07
N SER A 137 -22.14 -30.41 -42.88
CA SER A 137 -22.01 -30.50 -44.35
C SER A 137 -20.63 -30.34 -44.97
#